data_AF-A0A936Q3Y1-F1
#
_entry.id   AF-A0A936Q3Y1-F1
#
_cell.length_a   1.000
_cell.length_b   1.000
_cell.length_c   1.000
_cell.angle_alpha   90.00
_cell.angle_beta   90.00
_cell.angle_gamma   90.00
#
_symmetry.space_group_name_H-M   'P 1'
#
loop_
_entity.id
_entity.type
_entity.pdbx_description
1 polymer ?
#
loop_
_entity_poly.entity_id
_entity_poly.type
_entity_poly.pdbx_seq_one_letter_code
_entity_poly.pdbx_strand_id
1 'polypeptide(L)'
;MRLATVLYEDRMQAGGGGVFPPHDFVLAMVSDLTGHTVWDLRRQIEPNPRNGVAKLIGDLGRTNLLAGDGLLCVLVDRDRVAEHLRLPKLAAEADVIRAMKARSDAPDKLTVHFLDPNIEGLMRSIAGCAPGVTAPSTKDHNSRDLFLKHAAFKLSAAARDCVKGKQASLGALVERLAGLCGRGEG
;
A
#
# COMPACT_ATOMS: atom_id res chain seq x y z
N MET A 1 -14.35 -14.68 -0.44
CA MET A 1 -14.90 -13.35 -0.12
C MET A 1 -13.77 -12.34 -0.15
N ARG A 2 -13.97 -11.16 -0.73
CA ARG A 2 -12.94 -10.11 -0.74
C ARG A 2 -12.97 -9.37 0.60
N LEU A 3 -11.85 -9.37 1.31
CA LEU A 3 -11.71 -8.74 2.63
C LEU A 3 -11.30 -7.27 2.52
N ALA A 4 -10.48 -6.94 1.53
CA ALA A 4 -10.03 -5.57 1.32
C ALA A 4 -9.68 -5.29 -0.14
N THR A 5 -9.74 -4.02 -0.49
CA THR A 5 -9.18 -3.46 -1.71
C THR A 5 -8.15 -2.40 -1.31
N VAL A 6 -6.95 -2.46 -1.89
CA VAL A 6 -5.90 -1.48 -1.62
C VAL A 6 -5.76 -0.55 -2.82
N LEU A 7 -6.15 0.71 -2.66
CA LEU A 7 -5.92 1.78 -3.61
C LEU A 7 -4.47 2.25 -3.53
N TYR A 8 -3.81 2.29 -4.69
CA TYR A 8 -2.46 2.82 -4.83
C TYR A 8 -2.47 4.01 -5.77
N GLU A 9 -1.63 4.99 -5.53
CA GLU A 9 -1.41 6.13 -6.45
C GLU A 9 -0.58 5.77 -7.69
N ASP A 10 0.13 4.65 -7.65
CA ASP A 10 1.01 4.23 -8.73
C ASP A 10 0.23 3.49 -9.83
N ARG A 11 0.78 3.49 -11.04
CA ARG A 11 0.15 2.84 -12.20
C ARG A 11 0.56 1.38 -12.32
N MET A 12 -0.36 0.54 -12.80
CA MET A 12 0.00 -0.79 -13.29
C MET A 12 0.68 -0.66 -14.65
N GLN A 13 1.76 -1.42 -14.89
CA GLN A 13 2.34 -1.51 -16.23
C GLN A 13 1.44 -2.33 -17.16
N ALA A 14 1.21 -1.82 -18.38
CA ALA A 14 0.49 -2.55 -19.41
C ALA A 14 1.25 -3.85 -19.76
N GLY A 15 0.54 -4.98 -19.83
CA GLY A 15 1.15 -6.29 -20.14
C GLY A 15 1.78 -7.01 -18.93
N GLY A 16 1.71 -6.47 -17.71
CA GLY A 16 2.27 -7.08 -16.50
C GLY A 16 1.57 -8.35 -15.99
N GLY A 17 0.63 -8.94 -16.75
CA GLY A 17 -0.06 -10.18 -16.36
C GLY A 17 -0.85 -10.10 -15.05
N GLY A 18 -1.35 -8.91 -14.69
CA GLY A 18 -2.03 -8.68 -13.41
C GLY A 18 -1.09 -8.59 -12.19
N VAL A 19 0.22 -8.60 -12.39
CA VAL A 19 1.21 -8.43 -11.32
C VAL A 19 1.39 -6.95 -11.01
N PHE A 20 1.35 -6.61 -9.72
CA PHE A 20 1.61 -5.27 -9.24
C PHE A 20 2.61 -5.33 -8.06
N PRO A 21 3.92 -5.18 -8.32
CA PRO A 21 4.97 -5.44 -7.34
C PRO A 21 4.86 -4.67 -6.00
N PRO A 22 4.41 -3.40 -5.95
CA PRO A 22 4.14 -2.75 -4.66
C PRO A 22 3.13 -3.51 -3.81
N HIS A 23 2.10 -4.08 -4.43
CA HIS A 23 1.10 -4.88 -3.72
C HIS A 23 1.64 -6.24 -3.32
N ASP A 24 2.41 -6.90 -4.18
CA ASP A 24 3.06 -8.17 -3.81
C ASP A 24 3.98 -8.02 -2.61
N PHE A 25 4.67 -6.88 -2.49
CA PHE A 25 5.48 -6.58 -1.32
C PHE A 25 4.63 -6.45 -0.05
N VAL A 26 3.48 -5.77 -0.13
CA VAL A 26 2.52 -5.71 0.98
C VAL A 26 2.02 -7.10 1.35
N LEU A 27 1.61 -7.91 0.37
CA LEU A 27 1.13 -9.27 0.62
C LEU A 27 2.19 -10.19 1.20
N ALA A 28 3.46 -10.04 0.82
CA ALA A 28 4.57 -10.78 1.42
C ALA A 28 4.72 -10.46 2.91
N MET A 29 4.59 -9.19 3.30
CA MET A 29 4.61 -8.80 4.71
C MET A 29 3.38 -9.31 5.47
N VAL A 30 2.20 -9.31 4.85
CA VAL A 30 0.99 -9.90 5.45
C VAL A 30 1.16 -11.42 5.62
N SER A 31 1.72 -12.10 4.61
CA SER A 31 2.04 -13.54 4.62
C SER A 31 2.97 -13.90 5.79
N ASP A 32 3.98 -13.09 6.05
CA ASP A 32 4.89 -13.30 7.19
C ASP A 32 4.15 -13.25 8.55
N LEU A 33 3.08 -12.44 8.66
CA LEU A 33 2.31 -12.29 9.90
C LEU A 33 1.23 -13.36 10.08
N THR A 34 0.61 -13.82 9.00
CA THR A 34 -0.55 -14.72 9.06
C THR A 34 -0.22 -16.17 8.76
N GLY A 35 0.94 -16.45 8.16
CA GLY A 35 1.29 -17.78 7.65
C GLY A 35 0.55 -18.17 6.36
N HIS A 36 -0.38 -17.35 5.87
CA HIS A 36 -1.06 -17.58 4.59
C HIS A 36 -0.08 -17.40 3.43
N THR A 37 -0.27 -18.12 2.33
CA THR A 37 0.54 -17.87 1.14
C THR A 37 0.13 -16.56 0.46
N VAL A 38 1.05 -15.91 -0.25
CA VAL A 38 0.73 -14.73 -1.08
C VAL A 38 -0.36 -15.04 -2.10
N TRP A 39 -0.44 -16.29 -2.60
CA TRP A 39 -1.48 -16.71 -3.52
C TRP A 39 -2.88 -16.70 -2.89
N ASP A 40 -3.00 -17.20 -1.66
CA ASP A 40 -4.27 -17.18 -0.92
C ASP A 40 -4.68 -15.75 -0.59
N LEU A 41 -3.72 -14.91 -0.22
CA LEU A 41 -3.96 -13.49 0.08
C LEU A 41 -4.44 -12.70 -1.15
N ARG A 42 -3.91 -12.99 -2.36
CA ARG A 42 -4.37 -12.35 -3.61
C ARG A 42 -5.84 -12.60 -3.94
N ARG A 43 -6.43 -13.66 -3.39
CA ARG A 43 -7.87 -13.94 -3.55
C ARG A 43 -8.75 -13.13 -2.60
N GLN A 44 -8.16 -12.55 -1.56
CA GLN A 44 -8.85 -11.87 -0.47
C GLN A 44 -8.58 -10.36 -0.45
N ILE A 45 -7.39 -9.95 -0.89
CA ILE A 45 -6.93 -8.57 -0.89
C ILE A 45 -6.59 -8.19 -2.33
N GLU A 46 -7.33 -7.22 -2.87
CA GLU A 46 -7.26 -6.84 -4.28
C GLU A 46 -6.46 -5.54 -4.46
N PRO A 47 -5.48 -5.48 -5.38
CA PRO A 47 -4.82 -4.23 -5.74
C PRO A 47 -5.72 -3.38 -6.64
N ASN A 48 -5.74 -2.07 -6.39
CA ASN A 48 -6.48 -1.11 -7.21
C ASN A 48 -5.62 0.10 -7.55
N PRO A 49 -4.61 -0.06 -8.43
CA PRO A 49 -3.71 1.02 -8.80
C PRO A 49 -4.47 2.13 -9.54
N ARG A 50 -4.12 3.37 -9.24
CA ARG A 50 -4.63 4.58 -9.88
C ARG A 50 -3.46 5.24 -10.53
N ASN A 51 -3.57 5.67 -11.78
CA ASN A 51 -2.50 6.39 -12.43
C ASN A 51 -2.47 7.85 -11.94
N GLY A 52 -2.06 8.06 -10.68
CA GLY A 52 -1.92 9.35 -10.02
C GLY A 52 -2.94 9.67 -8.92
N VAL A 53 -2.55 10.60 -8.04
CA VAL A 53 -3.30 11.04 -6.84
C VAL A 53 -4.65 11.64 -7.18
N ALA A 54 -4.78 12.43 -8.25
CA ALA A 54 -6.06 13.03 -8.65
C ALA A 54 -7.15 11.97 -8.88
N LYS A 55 -6.80 10.86 -9.56
CA LYS A 55 -7.74 9.74 -9.80
C LYS A 55 -8.07 9.01 -8.50
N LEU A 56 -7.07 8.79 -7.66
CA LEU A 56 -7.26 8.19 -6.34
C LEU A 56 -8.24 9.00 -5.49
N ILE A 57 -8.06 10.32 -5.42
CA ILE A 57 -8.95 11.21 -4.66
C ILE A 57 -10.35 11.24 -5.26
N GLY A 58 -10.48 11.23 -6.59
CA GLY A 58 -11.78 11.14 -7.27
C GLY A 58 -12.54 9.85 -6.94
N ASP A 59 -11.82 8.77 -6.65
CA ASP A 59 -12.39 7.47 -6.31
C ASP A 59 -12.86 7.36 -4.86
N LEU A 60 -12.45 8.27 -3.98
CA LEU A 60 -12.89 8.26 -2.58
C LEU A 60 -14.41 8.40 -2.47
N GLY A 61 -15.05 9.15 -3.36
CA GLY A 61 -16.53 9.26 -3.41
C GLY A 61 -17.25 7.98 -3.82
N ARG A 62 -16.52 6.90 -4.12
CA ARG A 62 -17.03 5.56 -4.46
C ARG A 62 -16.48 4.50 -3.50
N THR A 63 -16.16 4.90 -2.27
CA THR A 63 -15.58 4.01 -1.26
C THR A 63 -16.46 2.79 -1.03
N ASN A 64 -17.77 2.94 -0.89
CA ASN A 64 -18.65 1.80 -0.62
C ASN A 64 -18.60 0.77 -1.76
N LEU A 65 -18.62 1.24 -3.01
CA LEU A 65 -18.50 0.40 -4.21
C LEU A 65 -17.13 -0.31 -4.25
N LEU A 66 -16.06 0.44 -4.04
CA LEU A 66 -14.69 -0.09 -4.13
C LEU A 66 -14.36 -1.06 -3.00
N ALA A 67 -14.86 -0.81 -1.79
CA ALA A 67 -14.71 -1.70 -0.64
C ALA A 67 -15.56 -2.98 -0.79
N GLY A 68 -16.78 -2.87 -1.32
CA GLY A 68 -17.79 -3.93 -1.25
C GLY A 68 -18.11 -4.25 0.21
N ASP A 69 -18.11 -5.54 0.55
CA ASP A 69 -18.30 -6.00 1.94
C ASP A 69 -17.05 -5.83 2.83
N GLY A 70 -15.90 -5.55 2.22
CA GLY A 70 -14.63 -5.40 2.91
C GLY A 70 -14.29 -3.96 3.27
N LEU A 71 -12.98 -3.70 3.39
CA LEU A 71 -12.42 -2.36 3.60
C LEU A 71 -11.79 -1.80 2.33
N LEU A 72 -11.78 -0.47 2.23
CA LEU A 72 -10.94 0.26 1.31
C LEU A 72 -9.72 0.78 2.06
N CYS A 73 -8.55 0.25 1.74
CA CYS A 73 -7.28 0.75 2.22
C CYS A 73 -6.64 1.64 1.16
N VAL A 74 -6.09 2.78 1.54
CA VAL A 74 -5.34 3.65 0.65
C VAL A 74 -3.88 3.63 1.07
N LEU A 75 -2.96 3.44 0.11
CA LEU A 75 -1.53 3.64 0.29
C LEU A 75 -1.02 4.69 -0.69
N VAL A 76 -0.56 5.83 -0.18
CA VAL A 76 -0.33 7.04 -1.00
C VAL A 76 0.81 7.92 -0.48
N ASP A 77 1.41 8.73 -1.33
CA ASP A 77 2.34 9.79 -0.90
C ASP A 77 1.57 10.91 -0.18
N ARG A 78 1.96 11.20 1.08
CA ARG A 78 1.30 12.20 1.93
C ARG A 78 1.38 13.60 1.33
N ASP A 79 2.56 14.00 0.85
CA ASP A 79 2.79 15.36 0.36
C ASP A 79 1.97 15.62 -0.89
N ARG A 80 1.93 14.64 -1.80
CA ARG A 80 1.14 14.75 -3.03
C ARG A 80 -0.36 14.81 -2.75
N VAL A 81 -0.85 14.10 -1.74
CA VAL A 81 -2.26 14.18 -1.33
C VAL A 81 -2.58 15.51 -0.68
N ALA A 82 -1.73 16.00 0.24
CA ALA A 82 -1.93 17.30 0.88
C ALA A 82 -2.04 18.43 -0.17
N GLU A 83 -1.17 18.41 -1.19
CA GLU A 83 -1.21 19.33 -2.32
C GLU A 83 -2.55 19.26 -3.08
N HIS A 84 -2.99 18.06 -3.45
CA HIS A 84 -4.25 17.87 -4.20
C HIS A 84 -5.50 18.23 -3.39
N LEU A 85 -5.44 18.07 -2.07
CA LEU A 85 -6.49 18.49 -1.14
C LEU A 85 -6.44 19.99 -0.82
N ARG A 86 -5.45 20.73 -1.37
CA ARG A 86 -5.20 22.15 -1.10
C ARG A 86 -5.00 22.43 0.40
N LEU A 87 -4.36 21.49 1.08
CA LEU A 87 -3.97 21.64 2.48
C LEU A 87 -2.60 22.33 2.59
N PRO A 88 -2.27 22.96 3.73
CA PRO A 88 -0.93 23.48 3.97
C PRO A 88 0.14 22.40 3.78
N LYS A 89 1.33 22.77 3.28
CA LYS A 89 2.45 21.83 3.06
C LYS A 89 2.87 21.05 4.32
N LEU A 90 2.66 21.63 5.50
CA LEU A 90 2.94 21.02 6.80
C LEU A 90 1.65 20.58 7.53
N ALA A 91 0.56 20.34 6.80
CA ALA A 91 -0.68 19.85 7.39
C ALA A 91 -0.43 18.56 8.18
N ALA A 92 -1.00 18.46 9.37
CA ALA A 92 -0.83 17.27 10.19
C ALA A 92 -1.42 16.04 9.47
N GLU A 93 -0.85 14.86 9.71
CA GLU A 93 -1.34 13.61 9.11
C GLU A 93 -2.85 13.41 9.36
N ALA A 94 -3.30 13.69 10.59
CA ALA A 94 -4.70 13.62 10.97
C ALA A 94 -5.60 14.56 10.14
N ASP A 95 -5.11 15.73 9.72
CA ASP A 95 -5.86 16.66 8.86
C ASP A 95 -6.02 16.11 7.45
N VAL A 96 -4.95 15.51 6.91
CA VAL A 96 -4.98 14.85 5.60
C VAL A 96 -5.96 13.68 5.62
N ILE A 97 -5.89 12.81 6.64
CA ILE A 97 -6.82 11.68 6.80
C ILE A 97 -8.26 12.18 6.90
N ARG A 98 -8.52 13.21 7.73
CA ARG A 98 -9.85 13.80 7.89
C ARG A 98 -10.38 14.35 6.57
N ALA A 99 -9.56 15.06 5.82
CA ALA A 99 -9.93 15.61 4.51
C ALA A 99 -10.21 14.52 3.47
N MET A 100 -9.48 13.40 3.49
CA MET A 100 -9.77 12.24 2.63
C MET A 100 -11.08 11.56 3.03
N LYS A 101 -11.31 11.34 4.33
CA LYS A 101 -12.56 10.75 4.84
C LYS A 101 -13.78 11.62 4.53
N ALA A 102 -13.64 12.94 4.58
CA ALA A 102 -14.72 13.86 4.21
C ALA A 102 -15.15 13.76 2.72
N ARG A 103 -14.31 13.18 1.86
CA ARG A 103 -14.64 12.91 0.45
C ARG A 103 -15.25 11.52 0.21
N SER A 104 -15.35 10.69 1.25
CA SER A 104 -15.81 9.32 1.16
C SER A 104 -17.31 9.19 1.37
N ASP A 105 -17.96 8.33 0.59
CA ASP A 105 -19.36 7.92 0.77
C ASP A 105 -19.53 6.82 1.84
N ALA A 106 -18.43 6.23 2.33
CA ALA A 106 -18.38 5.25 3.42
C ALA A 106 -17.09 5.42 4.24
N PRO A 107 -16.96 6.53 5.01
CA PRO A 107 -15.72 6.89 5.71
C PRO A 107 -15.30 5.90 6.82
N ASP A 108 -16.22 5.06 7.28
CA ASP A 108 -16.02 3.95 8.21
C ASP A 108 -15.32 2.75 7.55
N LYS A 109 -15.55 2.53 6.24
CA LYS A 109 -14.84 1.52 5.44
C LYS A 109 -13.48 2.00 4.92
N LEU A 110 -13.21 3.30 4.98
CA LEU A 110 -11.95 3.90 4.50
C LEU A 110 -10.86 3.92 5.57
N THR A 111 -9.72 3.34 5.23
CA THR A 111 -8.46 3.44 5.98
C THR A 111 -7.39 4.07 5.10
N VAL A 112 -6.62 5.01 5.65
CA VAL A 112 -5.64 5.79 4.90
C VAL A 112 -4.27 5.55 5.51
N HIS A 113 -3.31 5.21 4.65
CA HIS A 113 -1.93 4.93 4.99
C HIS A 113 -1.01 5.66 4.03
N PHE A 114 0.16 6.06 4.51
CA PHE A 114 1.11 6.88 3.78
C PHE A 114 2.41 6.14 3.49
N LEU A 115 2.97 6.38 2.31
CA LEU A 115 4.37 6.11 2.02
C LEU A 115 5.14 7.38 2.34
N ASP A 116 5.89 7.38 3.44
CA ASP A 116 6.67 8.53 3.90
C ASP A 116 8.18 8.21 3.83
N PRO A 117 8.98 8.96 3.06
CA PRO A 117 8.59 10.12 2.25
C PRO A 117 7.82 9.79 0.97
N ASN A 118 8.06 8.62 0.36
CA ASN A 118 7.42 8.16 -0.89
C ASN A 118 7.89 6.72 -1.20
N ILE A 119 7.61 6.23 -2.41
CA ILE A 119 8.07 4.91 -2.87
C ILE A 119 9.60 4.78 -2.90
N GLU A 120 10.34 5.86 -3.13
CA GLU A 120 11.80 5.86 -3.07
C GLU A 120 12.29 5.71 -1.63
N GLY A 121 11.58 6.35 -0.68
CA GLY A 121 11.79 6.15 0.76
C GLY A 121 11.61 4.69 1.18
N LEU A 122 10.59 4.02 0.64
CA LEU A 122 10.40 2.59 0.83
C LEU A 122 11.59 1.79 0.27
N MET A 123 12.03 2.06 -0.96
CA MET A 123 13.17 1.35 -1.56
C MET A 123 14.46 1.55 -0.77
N ARG A 124 14.73 2.77 -0.28
CA ARG A 124 15.86 3.05 0.62
C ARG A 124 15.76 2.29 1.92
N SER A 125 14.55 2.18 2.49
CA SER A 125 14.31 1.39 3.71
C SER A 125 14.59 -0.09 3.49
N ILE A 126 14.17 -0.64 2.34
CA ILE A 126 14.46 -2.02 1.93
C ILE A 126 15.97 -2.26 1.83
N ALA A 127 16.69 -1.42 1.08
CA ALA A 127 18.14 -1.52 0.96
C ALA A 127 18.86 -1.44 2.32
N GLY A 128 18.38 -0.56 3.21
CA GLY A 128 18.91 -0.44 4.57
C GLY A 128 18.52 -1.57 5.54
N CYS A 129 17.63 -2.49 5.15
CA CYS A 129 17.22 -3.64 5.95
C CYS A 129 17.72 -4.99 5.38
N ALA A 130 18.25 -4.98 4.15
CA ALA A 130 18.71 -6.17 3.46
C ALA A 130 20.15 -5.96 2.96
N PRO A 131 21.17 -6.43 3.73
CA PRO A 131 22.56 -6.33 3.31
C PRO A 131 22.78 -6.93 1.91
N GLY A 132 23.49 -6.22 1.04
CA GLY A 132 23.76 -6.64 -0.33
C GLY A 132 22.67 -6.27 -1.36
N VAL A 133 21.57 -5.65 -0.93
CA VAL A 133 20.52 -5.16 -1.83
C VAL A 133 20.67 -3.66 -2.04
N THR A 134 20.87 -3.25 -3.29
CA THR A 134 21.03 -1.84 -3.66
C THR A 134 19.74 -1.31 -4.29
N ALA A 135 19.20 -0.21 -3.76
CA ALA A 135 18.04 0.45 -4.35
C ALA A 135 18.41 1.02 -5.74
N PRO A 136 17.58 0.80 -6.77
CA PRO A 136 17.85 1.33 -8.10
C PRO A 136 17.68 2.85 -8.14
N SER A 137 18.21 3.48 -9.21
CA SER A 137 17.89 4.89 -9.48
C SER A 137 16.39 5.05 -9.73
N THR A 138 15.81 6.14 -9.25
CA THR A 138 14.35 6.26 -9.08
C THR A 138 13.58 6.61 -10.36
N LYS A 139 14.29 6.90 -11.47
CA LYS A 139 13.67 7.32 -12.73
C LYS A 139 13.16 6.17 -13.60
N ASP A 140 13.51 4.92 -13.29
CA ASP A 140 13.08 3.76 -14.08
C ASP A 140 12.04 2.91 -13.34
N HIS A 141 10.80 2.95 -13.86
CA HIS A 141 9.69 2.15 -13.34
C HIS A 141 9.97 0.64 -13.40
N ASN A 142 10.69 0.16 -14.42
CA ASN A 142 10.99 -1.26 -14.56
C ASN A 142 11.95 -1.72 -13.47
N SER A 143 13.04 -0.98 -13.25
CA SER A 143 13.98 -1.26 -12.16
C SER A 143 13.31 -1.22 -10.79
N ARG A 144 12.42 -0.25 -10.54
CA ARG A 144 11.63 -0.18 -9.30
C ARG A 144 10.75 -1.43 -9.12
N ASP A 145 10.03 -1.82 -10.16
CA ASP A 145 9.10 -2.94 -10.11
C ASP A 145 9.84 -4.28 -9.93
N LEU A 146 10.98 -4.46 -10.60
CA LEU A 146 11.88 -5.60 -10.39
C LEU A 146 12.44 -5.63 -8.96
N PHE A 147 12.83 -4.47 -8.43
CA PHE A 147 13.34 -4.33 -7.07
C PHE A 147 12.28 -4.71 -6.03
N LEU A 148 11.06 -4.19 -6.16
CA LEU A 148 9.95 -4.52 -5.25
C LEU A 148 9.53 -5.99 -5.37
N LYS A 149 9.56 -6.57 -6.58
CA LYS A 149 9.32 -8.01 -6.77
C LYS A 149 10.40 -8.85 -6.10
N HIS A 150 11.67 -8.48 -6.22
CA HIS A 150 12.76 -9.11 -5.49
C HIS A 150 12.53 -8.97 -3.98
N ALA A 151 12.17 -7.78 -3.51
CA ALA A 151 11.90 -7.51 -2.11
C ALA A 151 10.79 -8.41 -1.54
N ALA A 152 9.71 -8.62 -2.31
CA ALA A 152 8.58 -9.43 -1.91
C ALA A 152 8.95 -10.91 -1.75
N PHE A 153 9.71 -11.47 -2.69
CA PHE A 153 9.87 -12.93 -2.78
C PHE A 153 11.26 -13.45 -2.43
N LYS A 154 12.27 -12.60 -2.29
CA LYS A 154 13.67 -13.01 -2.05
C LYS A 154 14.25 -12.51 -0.74
N LEU A 155 13.64 -11.50 -0.11
CA LEU A 155 14.05 -11.10 1.24
C LEU A 155 13.55 -12.08 2.29
N SER A 156 14.23 -12.11 3.43
CA SER A 156 13.76 -12.83 4.61
C SER A 156 12.60 -12.07 5.28
N ALA A 157 11.80 -12.80 6.06
CA ALA A 157 10.76 -12.21 6.91
C ALA A 157 11.35 -11.16 7.86
N ALA A 158 12.54 -11.42 8.43
CA ALA A 158 13.23 -10.46 9.31
C ALA A 158 13.60 -9.15 8.59
N ALA A 159 14.03 -9.20 7.33
CA ALA A 159 14.30 -7.99 6.55
C ALA A 159 13.02 -7.21 6.25
N ARG A 160 11.93 -7.90 5.91
CA ARG A 160 10.61 -7.28 5.70
C ARG A 160 10.05 -6.68 6.99
N ASP A 161 10.23 -7.33 8.14
CA ASP A 161 9.84 -6.80 9.45
C ASP A 161 10.66 -5.54 9.83
N CYS A 162 11.97 -5.51 9.53
CA CYS A 162 12.78 -4.30 9.64
C CYS A 162 12.21 -3.14 8.80
N VAL A 163 11.76 -3.41 7.56
CA VAL A 163 11.14 -2.38 6.70
C VAL A 163 9.82 -1.90 7.31
N LYS A 164 9.01 -2.82 7.83
CA LYS A 164 7.77 -2.52 8.56
C LYS A 164 8.02 -1.53 9.71
N GLY A 165 9.07 -1.76 10.49
CA GLY A 165 9.47 -0.87 11.59
C GLY A 165 9.98 0.51 11.13
N LYS A 166 10.60 0.61 9.95
CA LYS A 166 11.06 1.89 9.38
C LYS A 166 9.96 2.68 8.65
N GLN A 167 8.84 2.02 8.31
CA GLN A 167 7.74 2.58 7.53
C GLN A 167 6.44 2.41 8.31
N ALA A 168 6.28 3.15 9.40
CA ALA A 168 5.21 2.92 10.39
C ALA A 168 3.79 2.88 9.78
N SER A 169 3.47 3.77 8.85
CA SER A 169 2.13 3.80 8.22
C SER A 169 1.89 2.62 7.28
N LEU A 170 2.92 2.16 6.56
CA LEU A 170 2.89 0.90 5.80
C LEU A 170 2.77 -0.31 6.74
N GLY A 171 3.46 -0.28 7.89
CA GLY A 171 3.32 -1.30 8.92
C GLY A 171 1.89 -1.40 9.45
N ALA A 172 1.26 -0.26 9.75
CA ALA A 172 -0.14 -0.20 10.16
C ALA A 172 -1.09 -0.75 9.07
N LEU A 173 -0.80 -0.54 7.78
CA LEU A 173 -1.55 -1.16 6.69
C LEU A 173 -1.42 -2.68 6.73
N VAL A 174 -0.20 -3.19 6.84
CA VAL A 174 0.09 -4.63 6.89
C VAL A 174 -0.63 -5.29 8.07
N GLU A 175 -0.53 -4.72 9.27
CA GLU A 175 -1.21 -5.23 10.46
C GLU A 175 -2.73 -5.19 10.32
N ARG A 176 -3.28 -4.11 9.75
CA ARG A 176 -4.71 -4.00 9.47
C ARG A 176 -5.18 -5.12 8.53
N LEU A 177 -4.45 -5.36 7.44
CA LEU A 177 -4.77 -6.42 6.48
C LEU A 177 -4.64 -7.82 7.11
N ALA A 178 -3.57 -8.07 7.86
CA ALA A 178 -3.38 -9.33 8.59
C ALA A 178 -4.52 -9.61 9.58
N GLY A 179 -4.97 -8.58 10.31
CA GLY A 179 -6.10 -8.69 11.23
C GLY A 179 -7.44 -9.00 10.56
N LEU A 180 -7.62 -8.68 9.27
CA LEU A 180 -8.79 -9.12 8.50
C LEU A 180 -8.71 -10.60 8.14
N CYS A 181 -7.52 -11.08 7.76
CA CYS A 181 -7.31 -12.47 7.37
C CYS A 181 -7.48 -13.45 8.54
N GLY A 182 -7.10 -13.06 9.76
CA GLY A 182 -7.25 -13.91 10.97
C GLY A 182 -8.68 -13.99 11.52
N ARG A 183 -9.60 -13.11 11.10
CA ARG A 183 -11.01 -13.11 11.56
C ARG A 183 -11.93 -14.03 10.76
N GLY A 184 -11.42 -14.67 9.70
CA GLY A 184 -12.20 -15.51 8.79
C GLY A 184 -12.36 -16.98 9.21
N GLU A 185 -11.84 -17.38 10.37
CA GLU A 185 -11.90 -18.77 10.89
C GLU A 185 -12.95 -18.97 12.00
N GLY A 186 -13.93 -18.07 12.13
CA GLY A 186 -15.02 -18.15 13.12
C GLY A 186 -16.36 -18.53 12.53
#